data_AF-A0A427KHH3-F1
#
_entry.id   AF-A0A427KHH3-F1
#
_cell.length_a   1.000
_cell.length_b   1.000
_cell.length_c   1.000
_cell.angle_alpha   90.00
_cell.angle_beta   90.00
_cell.angle_gamma   90.00
#
_symmetry.space_group_name_H-M   'P 1'
#
loop_
_entity.id
_entity.type
_entity.pdbx_description
1 polymer ?
#
loop_
_entity_poly.entity_id
_entity_poly.type
_entity_poly.pdbx_seq_one_letter_code
_entity_poly.pdbx_strand_id
1 'polypeptide(L)'
;MYTNFSNAINLDDKITSEVGCEIVSVLHKILIGSLIERDVQVCPVEVGLDGFDDPNYSNYSCYFIKPNPNTLSTDSLAASVAPIVEADLILFIKEGAPTYYVGFDTPTKVTEWSIENIRLKSVEVVGNYLLDSEALDILENVKPKALIIPPEIFSNFSFKKESYGFGSKDYYTEIKS
;
A
#
# COMPACT_ATOMS: atom_id res chain seq x y z
N MET A 1 12.51 -4.64 13.20
CA MET A 1 13.88 -5.12 13.52
C MET A 1 14.94 -4.29 12.80
N TYR A 2 14.86 -4.14 11.47
CA TYR A 2 15.84 -3.35 10.69
C TYR A 2 15.80 -1.84 10.93
N THR A 3 14.62 -1.21 11.07
CA THR A 3 14.50 0.22 11.42
C THR A 3 15.19 0.55 12.75
N ASN A 4 15.02 -0.32 13.76
CA ASN A 4 15.67 -0.16 15.06
C ASN A 4 17.18 -0.39 14.99
N PHE A 5 17.64 -1.28 14.11
CA PHE A 5 19.06 -1.51 13.88
C PHE A 5 19.69 -0.32 13.15
N SER A 6 19.10 0.17 12.06
CA SER A 6 19.53 1.36 11.30
C SER A 6 19.64 2.60 12.19
N ASN A 7 18.64 2.84 13.05
CA ASN A 7 18.68 3.93 14.02
C ASN A 7 19.84 3.77 15.04
N ALA A 8 20.20 2.54 15.41
CA ALA A 8 21.29 2.27 16.34
C ALA A 8 22.69 2.44 15.71
N ILE A 9 22.80 2.33 14.38
CA ILE A 9 24.07 2.44 13.65
C ILE A 9 24.28 3.80 12.97
N ASN A 10 23.34 4.74 13.14
CA ASN A 10 23.43 6.13 12.66
C ASN A 10 23.79 6.23 11.16
N LEU A 11 23.22 5.31 10.36
CA LEU A 11 23.43 5.32 8.91
C LEU A 11 22.67 6.50 8.29
N ASP A 12 23.28 7.11 7.27
CA ASP A 12 22.65 8.07 6.37
C ASP A 12 21.26 7.58 5.94
N ASP A 13 20.25 8.45 6.05
CA ASP A 13 18.85 8.16 5.71
C ASP A 13 18.71 7.60 4.29
N LYS A 14 19.60 7.99 3.37
CA LYS A 14 19.64 7.45 2.00
C LYS A 14 19.99 5.97 1.97
N ILE A 15 21.02 5.56 2.71
CA ILE A 15 21.45 4.16 2.77
C ILE A 15 20.36 3.29 3.43
N THR A 16 19.72 3.80 4.49
CA THR A 16 18.61 3.09 5.15
C THR A 16 17.43 2.89 4.19
N SER A 17 17.09 3.91 3.40
CA SER A 17 16.01 3.83 2.41
C SER A 17 16.35 2.86 1.27
N GLU A 18 17.59 2.85 0.79
CA GLU A 18 18.08 1.89 -0.22
C GLU A 18 17.98 0.45 0.28
N VAL A 19 18.41 0.18 1.53
CA VAL A 19 18.27 -1.15 2.15
C VAL A 19 16.80 -1.56 2.26
N GLY A 20 15.92 -0.63 2.66
CA GLY A 20 14.48 -0.86 2.70
C GLY A 20 13.91 -1.23 1.33
N CYS A 21 14.31 -0.51 0.28
CA CYS A 21 13.91 -0.79 -1.10
C CYS A 21 14.38 -2.18 -1.54
N GLU A 22 15.63 -2.56 -1.28
CA GLU A 22 16.15 -3.89 -1.65
C GLU A 22 15.40 -5.03 -0.95
N ILE A 23 15.02 -4.85 0.32
CA ILE A 23 14.20 -5.84 1.04
C ILE A 23 12.85 -6.04 0.35
N VAL A 24 12.16 -4.95 -0.01
CA VAL A 24 10.88 -5.03 -0.73
C VAL A 24 11.06 -5.66 -2.11
N SER A 25 12.12 -5.30 -2.84
CA SER A 25 12.43 -5.89 -4.14
C SER A 25 12.69 -7.39 -4.08
N VAL A 26 13.33 -7.89 -3.02
CA VAL A 26 13.51 -9.34 -2.80
C VAL A 26 12.16 -10.01 -2.58
N LEU A 27 11.25 -9.42 -1.80
CA LEU A 27 9.90 -9.96 -1.60
C LEU A 27 9.10 -9.99 -2.92
N HIS A 28 9.17 -8.94 -3.73
CA HIS A 28 8.55 -8.92 -5.06
C HIS A 28 9.07 -10.05 -5.95
N LYS A 29 10.39 -10.26 -6.03
CA LYS A 29 10.98 -11.35 -6.83
C LYS A 29 10.46 -12.74 -6.41
N ILE A 30 10.32 -12.98 -5.10
CA ILE A 30 9.74 -14.23 -4.58
C ILE A 30 8.28 -14.37 -5.00
N LEU A 31 7.48 -13.30 -4.88
CA LEU A 31 6.06 -13.31 -5.26
C LEU A 31 5.87 -13.52 -6.76
N ILE A 32 6.64 -12.80 -7.59
CA ILE A 32 6.63 -12.95 -9.06
C ILE A 32 6.94 -14.40 -9.43
N GLY A 33 8.01 -14.98 -8.88
CA GLY A 33 8.38 -16.38 -9.15
C GLY A 33 7.24 -17.36 -8.80
N SER A 34 6.66 -17.21 -7.61
CA SER A 34 5.54 -18.04 -7.14
C SER A 34 4.27 -17.90 -8.01
N LEU A 35 4.00 -16.69 -8.52
CA LEU A 35 2.86 -16.43 -9.41
C LEU A 35 3.09 -17.04 -10.81
N ILE A 36 4.31 -16.93 -11.35
CA ILE A 36 4.69 -17.53 -12.63
C ILE A 36 4.59 -19.07 -12.55
N GLU A 37 5.07 -19.69 -11.47
CA GLU A 37 4.96 -21.14 -11.24
C GLU A 37 3.50 -21.63 -11.17
N ARG A 38 2.54 -20.71 -10.95
CA ARG A 38 1.10 -20.97 -10.92
C ARG A 38 0.38 -20.51 -12.20
N ASP A 39 1.13 -20.27 -13.28
CA ASP A 39 0.64 -19.83 -14.59
C ASP A 39 -0.15 -18.49 -14.56
N VAL A 40 0.15 -17.61 -13.59
CA VAL A 40 -0.44 -16.27 -13.54
C VAL A 40 0.30 -15.36 -14.53
N GLN A 41 -0.45 -14.59 -15.33
CA GLN A 41 0.09 -13.61 -16.28
C GLN A 41 0.57 -12.32 -15.58
N VAL A 42 1.65 -12.45 -14.81
CA VAL A 42 2.37 -11.36 -14.14
C VAL A 42 3.62 -10.96 -14.93
N CYS A 43 3.98 -9.68 -14.93
CA CYS A 43 5.25 -9.21 -15.47
C CYS A 43 6.41 -9.89 -14.74
N PRO A 44 7.39 -10.49 -15.45
CA PRO A 44 8.47 -11.25 -14.81
C PRO A 44 9.51 -10.39 -14.11
N VAL A 45 9.41 -9.06 -14.22
CA VAL A 45 10.33 -8.10 -13.62
C VAL A 45 9.54 -6.95 -13.00
N GLU A 46 10.17 -6.27 -12.05
CA GLU A 46 9.63 -5.04 -11.50
C GLU A 46 9.66 -3.91 -12.54
N VAL A 47 8.64 -3.06 -12.52
CA VAL A 47 8.47 -1.93 -13.43
C VAL A 47 8.76 -0.63 -12.68
N GLY A 48 9.58 0.25 -13.27
CA GLY A 48 9.80 1.60 -12.72
C GLY A 48 8.61 2.52 -12.97
N LEU A 49 8.53 3.64 -12.25
CA LEU A 49 7.44 4.61 -12.43
C LEU A 49 7.35 5.19 -13.85
N ASP A 50 8.46 5.27 -14.57
CA ASP A 50 8.53 5.75 -15.96
C ASP A 50 8.32 4.63 -16.99
N GLY A 51 8.17 3.38 -16.53
CA GLY A 51 8.21 2.18 -17.37
C GLY A 51 6.85 1.70 -17.88
N PHE A 52 5.75 2.35 -17.52
CA PHE A 52 4.40 1.88 -17.86
C PHE A 52 4.08 1.94 -19.36
N ASP A 53 4.75 2.82 -20.11
CA ASP A 53 4.58 2.95 -21.56
C ASP A 53 5.50 2.00 -22.37
N ASP A 54 6.31 1.16 -21.71
CA ASP A 54 7.20 0.25 -22.42
C ASP A 54 6.39 -0.88 -23.09
N PRO A 55 6.43 -0.98 -24.44
CA PRO A 55 5.64 -1.96 -25.18
C PRO A 55 5.99 -3.41 -24.81
N ASN A 56 7.18 -3.67 -24.24
CA ASN A 56 7.57 -4.99 -23.76
C ASN A 56 6.73 -5.48 -22.57
N TYR A 57 6.07 -4.57 -21.86
CA TYR A 57 5.23 -4.89 -20.71
C TYR A 57 3.73 -4.95 -21.03
N SER A 58 3.31 -4.54 -22.23
CA SER A 58 1.89 -4.40 -22.63
C SER A 58 1.01 -5.67 -22.57
N ASN A 59 1.60 -6.86 -22.46
CA ASN A 59 0.88 -8.14 -22.49
C ASN A 59 0.57 -8.73 -21.10
N TYR A 60 0.95 -8.06 -20.00
CA TYR A 60 0.73 -8.58 -18.65
C TYR A 60 -0.51 -7.99 -17.99
N SER A 61 -1.08 -8.73 -17.05
CA SER A 61 -2.28 -8.32 -16.30
C SER A 61 -1.97 -7.91 -14.85
N CYS A 62 -0.76 -8.18 -14.38
CA CYS A 62 -0.28 -7.88 -13.04
C CYS A 62 1.16 -7.40 -13.10
N TYR A 63 1.47 -6.34 -12.37
CA TYR A 63 2.77 -5.69 -12.34
C TYR A 63 3.19 -5.45 -10.90
N PHE A 64 4.48 -5.55 -10.64
CA PHE A 64 5.10 -5.15 -9.39
C PHE A 64 5.91 -3.89 -9.65
N ILE A 65 5.68 -2.85 -8.86
CA ILE A 65 6.39 -1.59 -9.01
C ILE A 65 7.69 -1.64 -8.24
N LYS A 66 8.77 -1.24 -8.89
CA LYS A 66 10.08 -1.16 -8.26
C LYS A 66 10.02 -0.16 -7.10
N PRO A 67 10.42 -0.56 -5.87
CA PRO A 67 10.53 0.35 -4.74
C PRO A 67 11.39 1.57 -5.07
N ASN A 68 10.98 2.75 -4.62
CA ASN A 68 11.65 4.01 -4.91
C ASN A 68 12.15 4.67 -3.62
N PRO A 69 13.47 4.90 -3.45
CA PRO A 69 14.00 5.54 -2.24
C PRO A 69 13.61 7.02 -2.13
N ASN A 70 13.05 7.62 -3.18
CA ASN A 70 12.55 9.00 -3.17
C ASN A 70 11.08 9.13 -2.74
N THR A 71 10.38 8.01 -2.49
CA THR A 71 9.03 8.01 -1.90
C THR A 71 9.11 7.69 -0.42
N LEU A 72 8.29 8.33 0.42
CA LEU A 72 8.34 8.18 1.87
C LEU A 72 8.08 6.73 2.33
N SER A 73 7.15 6.03 1.70
CA SER A 73 6.89 4.62 1.99
C SER A 73 6.25 3.85 0.81
N THR A 74 5.97 2.57 1.02
CA THR A 74 5.19 1.75 0.10
C THR A 74 3.74 2.25 -0.08
N ASP A 75 3.17 2.90 0.93
CA ASP A 75 1.83 3.50 0.82
C ASP A 75 1.87 4.70 -0.13
N SER A 76 2.85 5.61 0.01
CA SER A 76 3.03 6.75 -0.89
C SER A 76 3.37 6.31 -2.30
N LEU A 77 4.18 5.25 -2.45
CA LEU A 77 4.46 4.66 -3.76
C LEU A 77 3.17 4.15 -4.42
N ALA A 78 2.33 3.40 -3.70
CA ALA A 78 1.05 2.94 -4.23
C ALA A 78 0.12 4.10 -4.60
N ALA A 79 0.04 5.12 -3.76
CA ALA A 79 -0.75 6.33 -4.02
C ALA A 79 -0.23 7.09 -5.26
N SER A 80 1.09 7.17 -5.45
CA SER A 80 1.73 7.85 -6.58
C SER A 80 1.53 7.11 -7.90
N VAL A 81 1.48 5.78 -7.88
CA VAL A 81 1.25 4.95 -9.07
C VAL A 81 -0.20 5.01 -9.53
N ALA A 82 -1.15 5.07 -8.60
CA ALA A 82 -2.57 5.02 -8.90
C ALA A 82 -3.04 6.00 -9.99
N PRO A 83 -2.67 7.31 -9.98
CA PRO A 83 -3.04 8.21 -11.06
C PRO A 83 -2.33 7.91 -12.39
N ILE A 84 -1.13 7.34 -12.39
CA ILE A 84 -0.36 6.99 -13.60
C ILE A 84 -1.07 5.88 -14.37
N VAL A 85 -1.59 4.88 -13.65
CA VAL A 85 -2.29 3.73 -14.23
C VAL A 85 -3.81 3.92 -14.29
N GLU A 86 -4.29 5.13 -14.03
CA GLU A 86 -5.72 5.47 -13.96
C GLU A 86 -6.54 4.48 -13.10
N ALA A 87 -6.01 4.11 -11.93
CA ALA A 87 -6.63 3.11 -11.07
C ALA A 87 -8.06 3.52 -10.66
N ASP A 88 -8.98 2.56 -10.66
CA ASP A 88 -10.33 2.74 -10.10
C ASP A 88 -10.35 2.62 -8.57
N LEU A 89 -9.46 1.77 -8.02
CA LEU A 89 -9.44 1.35 -6.63
C LEU A 89 -8.01 1.10 -6.14
N ILE A 90 -7.68 1.62 -4.97
CA ILE A 90 -6.47 1.30 -4.20
C ILE A 90 -6.88 0.48 -2.97
N LEU A 91 -6.21 -0.64 -2.75
CA LEU A 91 -6.36 -1.48 -1.56
C LEU A 91 -5.07 -1.42 -0.73
N PHE A 92 -5.13 -0.77 0.43
CA PHE A 92 -4.07 -0.83 1.43
C PHE A 92 -4.33 -2.02 2.35
N ILE A 93 -3.43 -3.00 2.34
CA ILE A 93 -3.56 -4.21 3.14
C ILE A 93 -2.81 -4.00 4.45
N LYS A 94 -3.53 -3.88 5.58
CA LYS A 94 -2.96 -3.54 6.89
C LYS A 94 -3.52 -4.41 8.00
N GLU A 95 -2.62 -4.96 8.82
CA GLU A 95 -2.99 -5.65 10.05
C GLU A 95 -3.78 -4.71 10.98
N GLY A 96 -4.79 -5.25 11.65
CA GLY A 96 -5.66 -4.50 12.55
C GLY A 96 -6.85 -3.82 11.88
N ALA A 97 -6.86 -3.59 10.56
CA ALA A 97 -8.05 -3.05 9.90
C ALA A 97 -9.27 -4.00 10.04
N PRO A 98 -10.52 -3.50 10.18
CA PRO A 98 -10.93 -2.10 10.32
C PRO A 98 -10.99 -1.64 11.81
N THR A 99 -10.30 -2.32 12.73
CA THR A 99 -10.32 -2.03 14.18
C THR A 99 -8.99 -1.44 14.66
N TYR A 100 -8.99 -0.15 14.95
CA TYR A 100 -7.78 0.62 15.19
C TYR A 100 -7.59 0.95 16.66
N TYR A 101 -6.35 0.86 17.11
CA TYR A 101 -5.90 1.36 18.41
C TYR A 101 -5.28 2.76 18.29
N VAL A 102 -4.72 3.09 17.12
CA VAL A 102 -4.05 4.37 16.85
C VAL A 102 -5.08 5.50 16.93
N GLY A 103 -4.87 6.42 17.87
CA GLY A 103 -5.75 7.59 18.06
C GLY A 103 -7.04 7.33 18.83
N PHE A 104 -7.20 6.16 19.47
CA PHE A 104 -8.38 5.81 20.26
C PHE A 104 -8.00 5.20 21.62
N ASP A 105 -8.75 5.54 22.67
CA ASP A 105 -8.52 5.00 24.03
C ASP A 105 -8.81 3.48 24.13
N THR A 106 -9.66 2.97 23.24
CA THR A 106 -10.04 1.56 23.14
C THR A 106 -10.08 1.13 21.67
N PRO A 107 -9.86 -0.17 21.36
CA PRO A 107 -9.94 -0.64 19.98
C PRO A 107 -11.28 -0.24 19.35
N THR A 108 -11.19 0.60 18.32
CA THR A 108 -12.35 1.24 17.72
C THR A 108 -12.46 0.82 16.26
N LYS A 109 -13.62 0.30 15.91
CA LYS A 109 -13.93 -0.06 14.53
C LYS A 109 -14.27 1.21 13.74
N VAL A 110 -13.54 1.44 12.66
CA VAL A 110 -13.73 2.59 11.76
C VAL A 110 -13.99 2.06 10.36
N THR A 111 -15.21 2.22 9.84
CA THR A 111 -15.58 1.74 8.49
C THR A 111 -15.51 2.83 7.43
N GLU A 112 -15.50 4.10 7.85
CA GLU A 112 -15.22 5.27 7.01
C GLU A 112 -14.31 6.21 7.78
N TRP A 113 -13.23 6.70 7.16
CA TRP A 113 -12.25 7.55 7.82
C TRP A 113 -11.83 8.70 6.90
N SER A 114 -12.11 9.94 7.30
CA SER A 114 -11.67 11.11 6.53
C SER A 114 -10.16 11.30 6.62
N ILE A 115 -9.55 11.78 5.54
CA ILE A 115 -8.11 12.11 5.49
C ILE A 115 -7.73 13.07 6.62
N GLU A 116 -8.54 14.11 6.87
CA GLU A 116 -8.32 15.04 7.98
C GLU A 116 -8.26 14.33 9.35
N ASN A 117 -9.19 13.41 9.61
CA ASN A 117 -9.19 12.65 10.86
C ASN A 117 -7.99 11.70 10.94
N ILE A 118 -7.57 11.09 9.83
CA ILE A 118 -6.36 10.24 9.82
C ILE A 118 -5.15 11.10 10.20
N ARG A 119 -5.00 12.30 9.61
CA ARG A 119 -3.91 13.22 9.94
C ARG A 119 -3.90 13.60 11.42
N LEU A 120 -5.04 14.04 11.96
CA LEU A 120 -5.19 14.44 13.37
C LEU A 120 -4.85 13.31 14.34
N LYS A 121 -5.22 12.06 13.98
CA LYS A 121 -5.02 10.89 14.83
C LYS A 121 -3.64 10.24 14.69
N SER A 122 -2.88 10.62 13.66
CA SER A 122 -1.52 10.11 13.42
C SER A 122 -0.43 10.99 14.05
N VAL A 123 -0.80 12.15 14.60
CA VAL A 123 0.10 13.01 15.37
C VAL A 123 0.40 12.31 16.71
N GLU A 124 1.68 12.25 17.10
CA GLU A 124 2.19 11.75 18.40
C GLU A 124 2.40 10.22 18.58
N VAL A 125 2.17 9.38 17.55
CA VAL A 125 2.33 7.92 17.70
C VAL A 125 3.67 7.44 17.12
N VAL A 126 4.50 6.81 17.96
CA VAL A 126 5.75 6.15 17.53
C VAL A 126 5.44 4.69 17.14
N GLY A 127 5.35 4.41 15.84
CA GLY A 127 5.02 3.08 15.30
C GLY A 127 4.02 3.15 14.13
N ASN A 128 3.94 2.09 13.32
CA ASN A 128 3.27 2.05 12.00
C ASN A 128 1.78 2.49 12.00
N TYR A 129 1.60 3.80 11.87
CA TYR A 129 0.90 4.55 10.82
C TYR A 129 -0.14 3.83 9.93
N LEU A 130 -1.31 4.45 9.84
CA LEU A 130 -2.41 4.06 8.95
C LEU A 130 -2.12 4.29 7.47
N LEU A 131 -1.60 5.47 7.10
CA LEU A 131 -1.12 5.85 5.77
C LEU A 131 -0.28 7.11 5.93
N ASP A 132 0.94 7.14 5.40
CA ASP A 132 1.85 8.28 5.59
C ASP A 132 1.34 9.59 4.99
N SER A 133 1.93 10.72 5.42
CA SER A 133 1.49 12.05 5.00
C SER A 133 1.55 12.27 3.49
N GLU A 134 2.56 11.71 2.81
CA GLU A 134 2.70 11.82 1.35
C GLU A 134 1.57 11.06 0.65
N ALA A 135 1.24 9.85 1.11
CA ALA A 135 0.10 9.09 0.60
C ALA A 135 -1.22 9.83 0.79
N LEU A 136 -1.44 10.44 1.97
CA LEU A 136 -2.64 11.22 2.26
C LEU A 136 -2.76 12.47 1.38
N ASP A 137 -1.65 13.20 1.16
CA ASP A 137 -1.61 14.37 0.27
C ASP A 137 -2.00 13.99 -1.17
N ILE A 138 -1.54 12.83 -1.65
CA ILE A 138 -1.90 12.34 -2.98
C ILE A 138 -3.39 11.95 -3.02
N LEU A 139 -3.86 11.14 -2.05
CA LEU A 139 -5.24 10.65 -1.98
C LEU A 139 -6.28 11.76 -1.89
N GLU A 140 -5.94 12.90 -1.28
CA GLU A 140 -6.80 14.08 -1.21
C GLU A 140 -7.06 14.70 -2.59
N ASN A 141 -6.12 14.52 -3.53
CA ASN A 141 -6.16 15.14 -4.85
C ASN A 141 -6.50 14.15 -5.99
N VAL A 142 -6.59 12.84 -5.69
CA VAL A 142 -6.86 11.82 -6.71
C VAL A 142 -8.26 11.22 -6.59
N LYS A 143 -8.77 10.72 -7.72
CA LYS A 143 -10.11 10.11 -7.83
C LYS A 143 -10.28 8.64 -7.42
N PRO A 144 -9.26 7.76 -7.38
CA PRO A 144 -9.49 6.35 -7.06
C PRO A 144 -10.16 6.22 -5.71
N LYS A 145 -11.06 5.25 -5.60
CA LYS A 145 -11.54 4.84 -4.30
C LYS A 145 -10.38 4.23 -3.53
N ALA A 146 -10.23 4.56 -2.25
CA ALA A 146 -9.19 3.98 -1.40
C ALA A 146 -9.80 3.23 -0.22
N LEU A 147 -9.39 1.97 -0.03
CA LEU A 147 -9.83 1.13 1.08
C LEU A 147 -8.63 0.63 1.87
N ILE A 148 -8.79 0.51 3.18
CA ILE A 148 -7.87 -0.24 4.05
C ILE A 148 -8.55 -1.55 4.44
N ILE A 149 -7.90 -2.68 4.18
CA ILE A 149 -8.43 -4.02 4.44
C ILE A 149 -7.48 -4.85 5.31
N PRO A 150 -8.00 -5.74 6.17
CA PRO A 150 -7.19 -6.77 6.81
C PRO A 150 -6.67 -7.80 5.78
N PRO A 151 -5.46 -8.36 5.97
CA PRO A 151 -4.91 -9.41 5.08
C PRO A 151 -5.84 -10.62 4.92
N GLU A 152 -6.56 -11.01 5.97
CA GLU A 152 -7.38 -12.22 6.03
C GLU A 152 -8.51 -12.22 5.01
N ILE A 153 -9.02 -11.05 4.63
CA ILE A 153 -10.15 -10.93 3.71
C ILE A 153 -9.74 -10.70 2.26
N PHE A 154 -8.44 -10.45 1.99
CA PHE A 154 -7.97 -10.17 0.63
C PHE A 154 -8.29 -11.30 -0.35
N SER A 155 -8.23 -12.56 0.11
CA SER A 155 -8.60 -13.74 -0.69
C SER A 155 -10.05 -13.74 -1.21
N ASN A 156 -10.93 -12.95 -0.59
CA ASN A 156 -12.33 -12.82 -1.00
C ASN A 156 -12.56 -11.70 -2.03
N PHE A 157 -11.52 -10.90 -2.33
CA PHE A 157 -11.63 -9.74 -3.20
C PHE A 157 -12.16 -10.10 -4.58
N SER A 158 -13.15 -9.34 -5.04
CA SER A 158 -13.65 -9.38 -6.40
C SER A 158 -14.28 -8.06 -6.78
N PHE A 159 -13.71 -7.40 -7.78
CA PHE A 159 -14.24 -6.14 -8.31
C PHE A 159 -15.68 -6.25 -8.84
N LYS A 160 -16.13 -7.47 -9.18
CA LYS A 160 -17.46 -7.74 -9.74
C LYS A 160 -18.54 -8.02 -8.68
N LYS A 161 -18.17 -8.17 -7.41
CA LYS A 161 -19.10 -8.49 -6.32
C LYS A 161 -19.47 -7.23 -5.55
N GLU A 162 -20.66 -7.24 -4.96
CA GLU A 162 -21.07 -6.21 -3.99
C GLU A 162 -20.03 -6.10 -2.87
N SER A 163 -19.75 -4.87 -2.43
CA SER A 163 -18.73 -4.55 -1.42
C SER A 163 -17.37 -5.20 -1.73
N TYR A 164 -17.01 -5.30 -3.02
CA TYR A 164 -15.78 -5.92 -3.53
C TYR A 164 -15.56 -7.37 -3.09
N GLY A 165 -16.63 -8.10 -2.76
CA GLY A 165 -16.52 -9.48 -2.28
C GLY A 165 -16.20 -9.61 -0.79
N PHE A 166 -16.03 -8.49 -0.07
CA PHE A 166 -15.79 -8.49 1.39
C PHE A 166 -17.07 -8.75 2.21
N GLY A 167 -18.23 -8.89 1.56
CA GLY A 167 -19.51 -9.19 2.20
C GLY A 167 -20.19 -7.94 2.75
N SER A 168 -19.65 -7.36 3.82
CA SER A 168 -20.16 -6.14 4.46
C SER A 168 -19.12 -5.02 4.48
N LYS A 169 -19.58 -3.77 4.45
CA LYS A 169 -18.76 -2.57 4.72
C LYS A 169 -18.08 -2.62 6.09
N ASP A 170 -18.62 -3.43 6.98
CA ASP A 170 -18.09 -3.71 8.31
C ASP A 170 -16.72 -4.38 8.33
N TYR A 171 -16.19 -4.84 7.19
CA TYR A 171 -14.92 -5.57 7.15
C TYR A 171 -13.75 -4.76 6.60
N TYR A 172 -13.97 -3.50 6.23
CA TYR A 172 -12.93 -2.63 5.71
C TYR A 172 -13.17 -1.18 6.10
N THR A 173 -12.17 -0.34 5.86
CA THR A 173 -12.25 1.10 6.09
C THR A 173 -12.16 1.82 4.77
N GLU A 174 -13.19 2.60 4.43
CA GLU A 174 -13.18 3.47 3.27
C GLU A 174 -12.55 4.83 3.63
N ILE A 175 -11.52 5.23 2.89
CA ILE A 175 -10.89 6.54 3.09
C ILE A 175 -11.72 7.59 2.34
N LYS A 176 -12.08 8.66 3.04
CA LYS A 176 -12.86 9.78 2.50
C LYS A 176 -11.96 11.01 2.34
N SER A 177 -11.84 11.49 1.11
CA SER A 177 -11.36 12.83 0.81
C SER A 177 -12.41 13.90 1.13
#